data_AF-A0A3D6DCE6-F1
#
_entry.id   AF-A0A3D6DCE6-F1
#
_cell.length_a   1.000
_cell.length_b   1.000
_cell.length_c   1.000
_cell.angle_alpha   90.00
_cell.angle_beta   90.00
_cell.angle_gamma   90.00
#
_symmetry.space_group_name_H-M   'P 1'
#
loop_
_entity.id
_entity.type
_entity.pdbx_description
1 polymer ?
#
loop_
_entity_poly.entity_id
_entity_poly.type
_entity_poly.pdbx_seq_one_letter_code
_entity_poly.pdbx_strand_id
1 'polypeptide(L)'
;MKCITMFLFIILAVFLGSWQLIYVDDSLVATPLKWLEEWTNVPLKLEGFIPVIVCDDALEFSELTHFQGWIAGTLVNGVPVIQNRRFLESRGMWYQVLVHEILHYKLRKLNLEPCIEEGLVLLCEELFFGKPSTLRLSSWYNFTEYGLWQSKCLEYVRKIFREGEESVPKAISAP
;
A
#
# COMPACT_ATOMS: atom_id res chain seq x y z
N MET A 1 41.86 14.44 8.41
CA MET A 1 41.71 13.06 7.86
C MET A 1 40.56 12.24 8.48
N LYS A 2 39.74 12.77 9.40
CA LYS A 2 38.60 12.02 9.99
C LYS A 2 37.26 12.20 9.25
N CYS A 3 37.04 13.31 8.55
CA CYS A 3 35.81 13.55 7.78
C CYS A 3 35.71 12.74 6.48
N ILE A 4 36.83 12.47 5.81
CA ILE A 4 36.84 11.76 4.53
C ILE A 4 36.47 10.29 4.72
N THR A 5 36.97 9.65 5.78
CA THR A 5 36.60 8.28 6.14
C THR A 5 35.13 8.17 6.55
N MET A 6 34.57 9.16 7.25
CA MET A 6 33.15 9.16 7.61
C MET A 6 32.24 9.31 6.39
N PHE A 7 32.59 10.17 5.43
CA PHE A 7 31.87 10.29 4.16
C PHE A 7 32.00 9.02 3.29
N LEU A 8 33.17 8.40 3.26
CA LEU A 8 33.37 7.13 2.55
C LEU A 8 32.53 6.00 3.15
N PHE A 9 32.36 5.93 4.47
CA PHE A 9 31.49 4.94 5.12
C PHE A 9 30.00 5.18 4.86
N ILE A 10 29.55 6.44 4.80
CA ILE A 10 28.16 6.77 4.45
C ILE A 10 27.86 6.40 3.00
N ILE A 11 28.79 6.69 2.08
CA ILE A 11 28.67 6.29 0.68
C ILE A 11 28.73 4.75 0.58
N LEU A 12 29.66 4.07 1.28
CA LEU A 12 29.74 2.61 1.26
C LEU A 12 28.47 1.95 1.82
N ALA A 13 27.86 2.50 2.86
CA ALA A 13 26.62 1.96 3.45
C ALA A 13 25.41 2.14 2.50
N VAL A 14 25.41 3.19 1.67
CA VAL A 14 24.40 3.40 0.61
C VAL A 14 24.58 2.43 -0.58
N PHE A 15 25.76 1.81 -0.72
CA PHE A 15 26.07 0.89 -1.83
C PHE A 15 26.14 -0.60 -1.42
N LEU A 16 26.01 -0.94 -0.14
CA LEU A 16 26.21 -2.31 0.38
C LEU A 16 24.92 -3.04 0.82
N GLY A 17 23.75 -2.52 0.46
CA GLY A 17 22.46 -3.20 0.63
C GLY A 17 21.36 -2.18 0.40
N SER A 18 20.92 -2.04 -0.85
CA SER A 18 20.50 -0.71 -1.31
C SER A 18 19.04 -0.65 -1.70
N TRP A 19 18.14 -0.93 -0.74
CA TRP A 19 16.77 -0.47 -0.81
C TRP A 19 16.74 1.01 -1.24
N GLN A 20 15.83 1.33 -2.15
CA GLN A 20 15.71 2.65 -2.72
C GLN A 20 14.61 3.39 -1.99
N LEU A 21 14.99 4.40 -1.21
CA LEU A 21 14.03 5.37 -0.68
C LEU A 21 13.60 6.30 -1.81
N ILE A 22 12.33 6.22 -2.19
CA ILE A 22 11.68 7.14 -3.11
C ILE A 22 10.67 8.02 -2.36
N TYR A 23 10.33 9.15 -2.94
CA TYR A 23 9.26 10.02 -2.45
C TYR A 23 8.16 10.04 -3.49
N VAL A 24 6.95 9.70 -3.03
CA VAL A 24 5.78 9.59 -3.90
C VAL A 24 4.78 10.67 -3.53
N ASP A 25 4.29 11.37 -4.55
CA ASP A 25 3.26 12.39 -4.38
C ASP A 25 1.95 11.72 -3.93
N ASP A 26 1.37 12.18 -2.84
CA ASP A 26 0.16 11.56 -2.28
C ASP A 26 -1.13 11.99 -3.01
N SER A 27 -1.03 12.86 -4.01
CA SER A 27 -2.11 13.12 -4.96
C SER A 27 -2.56 11.87 -5.71
N LEU A 28 -1.73 10.82 -5.80
CA LEU A 28 -2.10 9.50 -6.34
C LEU A 28 -3.34 8.89 -5.65
N VAL A 29 -3.58 9.26 -4.39
CA VAL A 29 -4.70 8.78 -3.59
C VAL A 29 -5.64 9.90 -3.17
N ALA A 30 -5.54 11.11 -3.74
CA ALA A 30 -6.37 12.25 -3.33
C ALA A 30 -7.87 11.97 -3.44
N THR A 31 -8.32 11.36 -4.54
CA THR A 31 -9.73 11.03 -4.76
C THR A 31 -10.25 10.00 -3.74
N PRO A 32 -9.63 8.82 -3.56
CA PRO A 32 -10.07 7.88 -2.54
C PRO A 32 -9.98 8.44 -1.12
N LEU A 33 -8.94 9.22 -0.80
CA LEU A 33 -8.83 9.85 0.53
C LEU A 33 -9.96 10.83 0.78
N LYS A 34 -10.26 11.73 -0.15
CA LYS A 34 -11.36 12.69 0.01
C LYS A 34 -12.70 11.99 0.23
N TRP A 35 -12.95 10.91 -0.51
CA TRP A 35 -14.14 10.09 -0.32
C TRP A 35 -14.18 9.45 1.08
N LEU A 36 -13.06 8.96 1.59
CA LEU A 36 -12.94 8.44 2.95
C LEU A 36 -13.10 9.53 4.02
N GLU A 37 -12.63 10.75 3.79
CA GLU A 37 -12.81 11.90 4.71
C GLU A 37 -14.29 12.25 4.84
N GLU A 38 -15.01 12.32 3.72
CA GLU A 38 -16.45 12.60 3.68
C GLU A 38 -17.24 11.54 4.46
N TRP A 39 -16.82 10.29 4.41
CA TRP A 39 -17.49 9.19 5.11
C TRP A 39 -17.11 9.10 6.60
N THR A 40 -15.81 9.12 6.93
CA THR A 40 -15.33 9.01 8.31
C THR A 40 -15.59 10.26 9.13
N ASN A 41 -15.83 11.40 8.48
CA ASN A 41 -15.76 12.74 9.08
C ASN A 41 -14.40 13.02 9.77
N VAL A 42 -13.33 12.34 9.34
CA VAL A 42 -11.96 12.54 9.85
C VAL A 42 -11.08 13.10 8.74
N PRO A 43 -10.35 14.21 8.97
CA PRO A 43 -9.41 14.75 7.98
C PRO A 43 -8.21 13.80 7.75
N LEU A 44 -8.10 13.28 6.53
CA LEU A 44 -7.00 12.49 5.97
C LEU A 44 -6.17 13.38 5.05
N LYS A 45 -5.42 14.30 5.67
CA LYS A 45 -4.65 15.34 4.97
C LYS A 45 -3.67 14.77 3.93
N LEU A 46 -3.60 15.46 2.80
CA LEU A 46 -2.46 15.39 1.89
C LEU A 46 -1.25 16.06 2.56
N GLU A 47 -0.10 15.41 2.48
CA GLU A 47 1.18 15.78 3.08
C GLU A 47 2.25 16.04 2.00
N GLY A 48 1.87 15.99 0.73
CA GLY A 48 2.73 16.28 -0.41
C GLY A 48 3.54 15.07 -0.83
N PHE A 49 4.48 14.60 0.00
CA PHE A 49 5.34 13.48 -0.35
C PHE A 49 5.41 12.41 0.75
N ILE A 50 5.15 11.17 0.37
CA ILE A 50 5.24 9.99 1.23
C ILE A 50 6.57 9.27 0.95
N PRO A 51 7.38 8.99 1.98
CA PRO A 51 8.55 8.15 1.82
C PRO A 51 8.11 6.70 1.57
N VAL A 52 8.65 6.08 0.52
CA VAL A 52 8.40 4.67 0.19
C VAL A 52 9.74 3.98 -0.01
N ILE A 53 9.93 2.85 0.65
CA ILE A 53 11.10 2.00 0.48
C ILE A 53 10.79 0.97 -0.59
N VAL A 54 11.64 0.89 -1.61
CA VAL A 54 11.53 -0.10 -2.69
C VAL A 54 12.73 -1.02 -2.61
N CYS A 55 12.50 -2.30 -2.31
CA CYS A 55 13.57 -3.28 -2.24
C CYS A 55 14.08 -3.62 -3.64
N ASP A 56 15.37 -3.98 -3.75
CA ASP A 56 15.99 -4.40 -5.00
C ASP A 56 15.64 -5.86 -5.34
N ASP A 57 15.30 -6.70 -4.36
CA ASP A 57 14.84 -8.07 -4.60
C ASP A 57 13.90 -8.61 -3.51
N ALA A 58 13.48 -9.87 -3.66
CA ALA A 58 12.57 -10.52 -2.73
C ALA A 58 13.24 -10.93 -1.40
N LEU A 59 14.57 -11.15 -1.41
CA LEU A 59 15.32 -11.52 -0.22
C LEU A 59 15.40 -10.33 0.72
N GLU A 60 15.80 -9.17 0.19
CA GLU A 60 15.85 -7.92 0.95
C GLU A 60 14.48 -7.54 1.52
N PHE A 61 13.42 -7.65 0.72
CA PHE A 61 12.06 -7.44 1.20
C PHE A 61 11.74 -8.36 2.38
N SER A 62 12.15 -9.63 2.30
CA SER A 62 11.90 -10.59 3.37
C SER A 62 12.69 -10.27 4.64
N GLU A 63 13.94 -9.80 4.50
CA GLU A 63 14.79 -9.39 5.62
C GLU A 63 14.23 -8.17 6.34
N LEU A 64 13.76 -7.17 5.58
CA LEU A 64 13.24 -5.91 6.12
C LEU A 64 11.86 -6.06 6.75
N THR A 65 11.00 -6.91 6.18
CA THR A 65 9.59 -7.03 6.61
C THR A 65 9.32 -8.24 7.50
N HIS A 66 10.26 -9.19 7.58
CA HIS A 66 10.09 -10.52 8.19
C HIS A 66 8.97 -11.37 7.57
N PHE A 67 8.38 -10.93 6.45
CA PHE A 67 7.50 -11.76 5.66
C PHE A 67 8.32 -12.59 4.68
N GLN A 68 7.86 -13.79 4.35
CA GLN A 68 8.46 -14.55 3.25
C GLN A 68 8.25 -13.78 1.92
N GLY A 69 9.00 -14.05 0.85
CA GLY A 69 9.00 -13.26 -0.40
C GLY A 69 7.71 -13.28 -1.25
N TRP A 70 6.58 -13.57 -0.62
CA TRP A 70 5.25 -13.73 -1.19
C TRP A 70 4.35 -12.49 -1.08
N ILE A 71 4.75 -11.42 -0.38
CA ILE A 71 3.97 -10.18 -0.23
C ILE A 71 4.59 -9.09 -1.11
N ALA A 72 3.75 -8.31 -1.79
CA ALA A 72 4.20 -7.27 -2.72
C ALA A 72 4.53 -5.94 -2.02
N GLY A 73 3.92 -5.67 -0.87
CA GLY A 73 4.15 -4.47 -0.06
C GLY A 73 3.62 -4.63 1.36
N THR A 74 4.11 -3.81 2.29
CA THR A 74 3.58 -3.69 3.66
C THR A 74 4.04 -2.39 4.30
N LEU A 75 3.58 -2.09 5.52
CA LEU A 75 4.08 -1.02 6.36
C LEU A 75 5.08 -1.55 7.39
N VAL A 76 6.32 -1.04 7.37
CA VAL A 76 7.32 -1.29 8.43
C VAL A 76 7.54 0.01 9.18
N ASN A 77 7.26 0.01 10.49
CA ASN A 77 7.34 1.21 11.35
C ASN A 77 6.58 2.42 10.78
N GLY A 78 5.45 2.16 10.11
CA GLY A 78 4.63 3.21 9.48
C GLY A 78 5.19 3.75 8.17
N VAL A 79 6.19 3.12 7.56
CA VAL A 79 6.71 3.46 6.24
C VAL A 79 6.34 2.35 5.24
N PRO A 80 5.75 2.68 4.07
CA PRO A 80 5.54 1.72 3.00
C PRO A 80 6.86 1.10 2.54
N VAL A 81 6.88 -0.23 2.52
CA VAL A 81 7.95 -1.05 1.97
C VAL A 81 7.36 -1.89 0.87
N ILE A 82 7.92 -1.80 -0.34
CA ILE A 82 7.44 -2.47 -1.54
C ILE A 82 8.54 -3.37 -2.09
N GLN A 83 8.16 -4.52 -2.63
CA GLN A 83 9.05 -5.46 -3.29
C GLN A 83 9.69 -4.84 -4.55
N ASN A 84 10.61 -5.59 -5.18
CA ASN A 84 11.29 -5.20 -6.41
C ASN A 84 10.37 -4.60 -7.47
N ARG A 85 10.65 -3.33 -7.79
CA ARG A 85 9.90 -2.56 -8.79
C ARG A 85 9.88 -3.21 -10.16
N ARG A 86 11.02 -3.72 -10.67
CA ARG A 86 11.07 -4.34 -12.01
C ARG A 86 10.19 -5.58 -12.09
N PHE A 87 10.17 -6.37 -11.03
CA PHE A 87 9.30 -7.54 -10.90
C PHE A 87 7.83 -7.11 -10.91
N LEU A 88 7.45 -6.14 -10.09
CA LEU A 88 6.08 -5.65 -10.03
C LEU A 88 5.61 -4.97 -11.34
N GLU A 89 6.49 -4.23 -12.01
CA GLU A 89 6.24 -3.63 -13.33
C GLU A 89 6.07 -4.71 -14.41
N SER A 90 6.88 -5.77 -14.40
CA SER A 90 6.77 -6.89 -15.35
C SER A 90 5.43 -7.64 -15.24
N ARG A 91 4.78 -7.53 -14.09
CA ARG A 91 3.45 -8.09 -13.80
C ARG A 91 2.31 -7.10 -13.97
N GLY A 92 2.60 -5.84 -14.27
CA GLY A 92 1.59 -4.78 -14.35
C GLY A 92 0.94 -4.45 -13.00
N MET A 93 1.59 -4.77 -11.88
CA MET A 93 1.04 -4.60 -10.53
C MET A 93 1.68 -3.44 -9.76
N TRP A 94 2.80 -2.89 -10.24
CA TRP A 94 3.55 -1.82 -9.56
C TRP A 94 2.67 -0.67 -9.06
N TYR A 95 1.87 -0.10 -9.96
CA TYR A 95 1.02 1.04 -9.62
C TYR A 95 -0.06 0.68 -8.59
N GLN A 96 -0.67 -0.50 -8.73
CA GLN A 96 -1.70 -0.97 -7.81
C GLN A 96 -1.12 -1.18 -6.40
N VAL A 97 0.00 -1.88 -6.28
CA VAL A 97 0.69 -2.10 -5.00
C VAL A 97 1.11 -0.78 -4.37
N LEU A 98 1.64 0.15 -5.17
CA LEU A 98 2.05 1.45 -4.66
C LEU A 98 0.87 2.23 -4.07
N VAL A 99 -0.27 2.26 -4.76
CA VAL A 99 -1.47 2.92 -4.24
C VAL A 99 -1.99 2.20 -3.00
N HIS A 100 -2.03 0.87 -3.00
CA HIS A 100 -2.46 0.05 -1.87
C HIS A 100 -1.73 0.43 -0.58
N GLU A 101 -0.40 0.42 -0.61
CA GLU A 101 0.42 0.73 0.57
C GLU A 101 0.34 2.21 0.97
N ILE A 102 0.15 3.11 0.02
CA ILE A 102 -0.08 4.54 0.31
C ILE A 102 -1.43 4.75 1.01
N LEU A 103 -2.49 4.03 0.63
CA LEU A 103 -3.77 4.08 1.32
C LEU A 103 -3.64 3.55 2.75
N HIS A 104 -2.95 2.42 2.95
CA HIS A 104 -2.63 1.91 4.29
C HIS A 104 -1.87 2.95 5.12
N TYR A 105 -0.82 3.57 4.56
CA TYR A 105 -0.04 4.62 5.23
C TYR A 105 -0.94 5.75 5.77
N LYS A 106 -1.91 6.19 4.96
CA LYS A 106 -2.82 7.27 5.32
C LYS A 106 -3.87 6.84 6.34
N LEU A 107 -4.45 5.65 6.16
CA LEU A 107 -5.48 5.11 7.05
C LEU A 107 -4.94 4.70 8.42
N ARG A 108 -3.64 4.37 8.53
CA ARG A 108 -3.03 3.97 9.80
C ARG A 108 -3.21 5.00 10.92
N LYS A 109 -3.31 6.29 10.56
CA LYS A 109 -3.55 7.41 11.49
C LYS A 109 -4.91 7.34 12.18
N LEU A 110 -5.87 6.63 11.61
CA LEU A 110 -7.20 6.43 12.16
C LEU A 110 -7.25 5.31 13.21
N ASN A 111 -6.17 4.53 13.37
CA ASN A 111 -6.07 3.41 14.31
C ASN A 111 -7.25 2.43 14.19
N LEU A 112 -7.59 2.07 12.96
CA LEU A 112 -8.68 1.16 12.64
C LEU A 112 -8.32 -0.28 13.01
N GLU A 113 -9.33 -1.12 13.19
CA GLU A 113 -9.13 -2.56 13.22
C GLU A 113 -8.52 -3.03 11.88
N PRO A 114 -7.52 -3.95 11.87
CA PRO A 114 -6.83 -4.35 10.65
C PRO A 114 -7.75 -4.77 9.51
N CYS A 115 -8.85 -5.46 9.82
CA CYS A 115 -9.80 -5.90 8.80
C CYS A 115 -10.64 -4.74 8.24
N ILE A 116 -10.93 -3.70 9.04
CA ILE A 116 -11.58 -2.48 8.53
C ILE A 116 -10.62 -1.71 7.64
N GLU A 117 -9.36 -1.56 8.08
CA GLU A 117 -8.31 -0.89 7.31
C GLU A 117 -8.15 -1.54 5.93
N GLU A 118 -7.92 -2.85 5.88
CA GLU A 118 -7.82 -3.63 4.63
C GLU A 118 -9.07 -3.47 3.77
N GLY A 119 -10.26 -3.65 4.35
CA GLY A 119 -11.51 -3.56 3.61
C GLY A 119 -11.75 -2.20 2.97
N LEU A 120 -11.34 -1.11 3.63
CA LEU A 120 -11.41 0.25 3.08
C LEU A 120 -10.44 0.45 1.91
N VAL A 121 -9.21 -0.07 2.03
CA VAL A 121 -8.23 -0.02 0.94
C VAL A 121 -8.75 -0.78 -0.28
N LEU A 122 -9.22 -2.01 -0.09
CA LEU A 122 -9.78 -2.84 -1.15
C LEU A 122 -10.99 -2.17 -1.81
N LEU A 123 -11.91 -1.60 -1.01
CA LEU A 123 -13.08 -0.90 -1.54
C LEU A 123 -12.68 0.34 -2.36
N CYS A 124 -11.70 1.12 -1.89
CA CYS A 124 -11.15 2.24 -2.66
C CYS A 124 -10.55 1.75 -3.98
N GLU A 125 -9.84 0.63 -3.98
CA GLU A 125 -9.31 0.09 -5.23
C GLU A 125 -10.40 -0.25 -6.24
N GLU A 126 -11.48 -0.90 -5.77
CA GLU A 126 -12.60 -1.29 -6.63
C GLU A 126 -13.34 -0.09 -7.21
N LEU A 127 -13.59 0.92 -6.37
CA LEU A 127 -14.33 2.12 -6.77
C LEU A 127 -13.55 3.01 -7.73
N PHE A 128 -12.24 3.16 -7.52
CA PHE A 128 -11.44 4.17 -8.24
C PHE A 128 -10.51 3.59 -9.32
N PHE A 129 -10.16 2.31 -9.26
CA PHE A 129 -9.41 1.64 -10.34
C PHE A 129 -10.27 0.72 -11.21
N GLY A 130 -11.56 0.58 -10.88
CA GLY A 130 -12.54 -0.13 -11.71
C GLY A 130 -12.24 -1.62 -11.90
N LYS A 131 -11.44 -2.20 -11.01
CA LYS A 131 -11.09 -3.62 -10.99
C LYS A 131 -11.30 -4.12 -9.56
N PRO A 132 -11.88 -5.32 -9.36
CA PRO A 132 -11.73 -6.04 -8.10
C PRO A 132 -10.26 -5.97 -7.69
N SER A 133 -9.93 -5.77 -6.42
CA SER A 133 -8.52 -5.85 -6.02
C SER A 133 -8.02 -7.26 -6.30
N THR A 134 -7.43 -7.42 -7.49
CA THR A 134 -6.80 -8.65 -7.94
C THR A 134 -5.34 -8.65 -7.55
N LEU A 135 -4.99 -8.03 -6.41
CA LEU A 135 -3.76 -8.34 -5.68
C LEU A 135 -3.83 -9.78 -5.13
N ARG A 136 -4.24 -10.72 -5.99
CA ARG A 136 -3.81 -12.10 -5.97
C ARG A 136 -2.33 -12.03 -6.24
N LEU A 137 -1.57 -12.08 -5.16
CA LEU A 137 -0.16 -12.43 -5.18
C LEU A 137 0.06 -13.51 -6.22
N SER A 138 0.95 -13.21 -7.16
CA SER A 138 1.16 -13.99 -8.37
C SER A 138 1.62 -15.41 -8.03
N SER A 139 0.68 -16.35 -7.91
CA SER A 139 0.87 -17.81 -7.98
C SER A 139 1.84 -18.45 -6.94
N TRP A 140 1.75 -19.76 -6.77
CA TRP A 140 2.74 -20.70 -6.21
C TRP A 140 2.43 -21.43 -4.88
N TYR A 141 1.76 -20.88 -3.85
CA TYR A 141 1.44 -21.65 -2.62
C TYR A 141 0.10 -21.23 -1.96
N ASN A 142 -0.52 -22.14 -1.17
CA ASN A 142 -1.89 -22.07 -0.64
C ASN A 142 -2.31 -20.71 -0.03
N PHE A 143 -2.95 -19.86 -0.84
CA PHE A 143 -3.48 -18.53 -0.50
C PHE A 143 -4.93 -18.54 0.00
N THR A 144 -5.47 -19.70 0.38
CA THR A 144 -6.88 -19.79 0.74
C THR A 144 -7.19 -18.89 1.94
N GLU A 145 -6.34 -18.85 2.97
CA GLU A 145 -6.65 -18.10 4.19
C GLU A 145 -6.55 -16.58 4.05
N TYR A 146 -5.48 -16.05 3.43
CA TYR A 146 -5.32 -14.60 3.25
C TYR A 146 -6.34 -14.04 2.25
N GLY A 147 -6.55 -14.71 1.11
CA GLY A 147 -7.57 -14.29 0.15
C GLY A 147 -8.99 -14.37 0.73
N LEU A 148 -9.29 -15.38 1.56
CA LEU A 148 -10.54 -15.44 2.30
C LEU A 148 -10.65 -14.30 3.34
N TRP A 149 -9.55 -13.95 4.02
CA TRP A 149 -9.52 -12.84 4.96
C TRP A 149 -9.81 -11.50 4.26
N GLN A 150 -9.12 -11.19 3.16
CA GLN A 150 -9.38 -10.00 2.35
C GLN A 150 -10.84 -9.93 1.89
N SER A 151 -11.38 -11.05 1.39
CA SER A 151 -12.78 -11.13 0.96
C SER A 151 -13.75 -10.84 2.10
N LYS A 152 -13.48 -11.38 3.31
CA LYS A 152 -14.28 -11.10 4.52
C LYS A 152 -14.18 -9.64 4.94
N CYS A 153 -12.99 -9.05 4.87
CA CYS A 153 -12.77 -7.65 5.24
C CYS A 153 -13.48 -6.68 4.30
N LEU A 154 -13.41 -6.93 3.00
CA LEU A 154 -14.18 -6.19 2.01
C LEU A 154 -15.69 -6.34 2.27
N GLU A 155 -16.20 -7.57 2.45
CA GLU A 155 -17.62 -7.80 2.76
C GLU A 155 -18.05 -7.07 4.04
N TYR A 156 -17.21 -7.08 5.07
CA TYR A 156 -17.46 -6.41 6.34
C TYR A 156 -17.59 -4.89 6.15
N VAL A 157 -16.64 -4.27 5.44
CA VAL A 157 -16.71 -2.83 5.16
C VAL A 157 -17.90 -2.49 4.28
N ARG A 158 -18.20 -3.27 3.22
CA ARG A 158 -19.38 -3.05 2.38
C ARG A 158 -20.69 -3.07 3.19
N LYS A 159 -20.79 -3.94 4.21
CA LYS A 159 -21.92 -3.96 5.17
C LYS A 159 -21.98 -2.71 6.04
N ILE A 160 -20.84 -2.23 6.57
CA ILE A 160 -20.78 -0.98 7.32
C ILE A 160 -21.24 0.20 6.44
N PHE A 161 -20.85 0.19 5.17
CA PHE A 161 -21.22 1.19 4.17
C PHE A 161 -22.63 1.03 3.61
N ARG A 162 -23.35 -0.03 4.00
CA ARG A 162 -24.70 -0.36 3.49
C ARG A 162 -24.74 -0.36 1.96
N GLU A 163 -23.68 -0.88 1.33
CA GLU A 163 -23.62 -0.95 -0.12
C GLU A 163 -24.74 -1.86 -0.64
N GLY A 164 -25.60 -1.31 -1.51
CA GLY A 164 -26.87 -1.92 -1.92
C GLY A 164 -28.12 -1.24 -1.32
N GLU A 165 -27.97 -0.42 -0.29
CA GLU A 165 -29.02 0.45 0.26
C GLU A 165 -28.79 1.90 -0.20
N GLU A 166 -29.10 2.20 -1.47
CA GLU A 166 -29.24 3.54 -2.14
C GLU A 166 -28.24 4.70 -1.84
N SER A 167 -27.20 4.52 -1.01
CA SER A 167 -26.50 5.64 -0.36
C SER A 167 -24.98 5.63 -0.51
N VAL A 168 -24.38 4.61 -1.15
CA VAL A 168 -22.97 4.72 -1.56
C VAL A 168 -22.93 5.62 -2.80
N PRO A 169 -22.34 6.82 -2.74
CA PRO A 169 -22.20 7.66 -3.92
C PRO A 169 -21.44 6.84 -4.95
N LYS A 170 -22.06 6.57 -6.11
CA LYS A 170 -21.34 5.99 -7.25
C LYS A 170 -20.11 6.85 -7.48
N ALA A 171 -18.92 6.23 -7.38
CA ALA A 171 -17.67 6.90 -7.62
C ALA A 171 -17.78 7.70 -8.92
N ILE A 172 -17.48 8.99 -8.84
CA ILE A 172 -17.37 9.86 -9.99
C ILE A 172 -16.28 9.24 -10.85
N SER A 173 -16.63 8.82 -12.06
CA SER A 173 -15.71 8.29 -13.05
C SER A 173 -14.51 9.23 -13.18
N ALA A 174 -13.32 8.76 -12.84
CA ALA A 174 -12.09 9.46 -13.18
C ALA A 174 -11.97 9.53 -14.73
N PRO A 175 -11.39 10.62 -15.27
CA PRO A 175 -11.23 10.81 -16.71
C PRO A 175 -10.37 9.73 -17.38
#